data_AF-A0A2L2T2R9-F1
#
_entry.id   AF-A0A2L2T2R9-F1
#
_cell.length_a   1.000
_cell.length_b   1.000
_cell.length_c   1.000
_cell.angle_alpha   90.00
_cell.angle_beta   90.00
_cell.angle_gamma   90.00
#
_symmetry.space_group_name_H-M   'P 1'
#
loop_
_entity.id
_entity.type
_entity.pdbx_description
1 polymer ?
#
loop_
_entity_poly.entity_id
_entity_poly.type
_entity_poly.pdbx_seq_one_letter_code
_entity_poly.pdbx_strand_id
1 'polypeptide(L)'
;MPRLKANAAKNHVVDFTDHAGRPAKMAWCAQPEETIPPLTSWCFYFVHPDFSLDELDTRRLRHDIQEGYGDRMRYELFCIPGGSRADCAQHYREELESRGDDFEQVREAERAEKDPEYAAVRGSRGKLPGLPASQRYPGNMSYHHFVCIYKDPTWNHDSDEMEIDVVEFDPALTDEDYEPGERIYPQDPMVTTRVSAKYRKEDQTSEGQDLWGWFLNSRSPDWYHSTVSATSIARELGWASW
;
A
#
# COMPACT_ATOMS: atom_id res chain seq x y z
N MET A 1 -37.75 -10.76 -8.37
CA MET A 1 -36.39 -10.99 -7.84
C MET A 1 -36.22 -10.18 -6.56
N PRO A 2 -35.91 -10.79 -5.42
CA PRO A 2 -35.59 -10.05 -4.22
C PRO A 2 -34.23 -9.36 -4.43
N ARG A 3 -34.18 -8.03 -4.24
CA ARG A 3 -32.92 -7.30 -4.15
C ARG A 3 -32.16 -7.89 -2.95
N LEU A 4 -31.05 -8.59 -3.21
CA LEU A 4 -30.05 -8.87 -2.18
C LEU A 4 -29.76 -7.53 -1.51
N LYS A 5 -30.02 -7.41 -0.20
CA LYS A 5 -29.53 -6.28 0.59
C LYS A 5 -28.04 -6.26 0.36
N ALA A 6 -27.51 -5.20 -0.23
CA ALA A 6 -26.07 -5.00 -0.30
C ALA A 6 -25.56 -5.07 1.14
N ASN A 7 -24.83 -6.14 1.49
CA ASN A 7 -24.11 -6.18 2.75
C ASN A 7 -23.13 -5.00 2.71
N ALA A 8 -23.33 -4.03 3.59
CA ALA A 8 -22.45 -2.87 3.68
C ALA A 8 -21.03 -3.35 3.97
N ALA A 9 -20.04 -2.84 3.24
CA ALA A 9 -18.64 -3.16 3.49
C ALA A 9 -18.28 -2.81 4.93
N LYS A 10 -17.52 -3.69 5.59
CA LYS A 10 -16.98 -3.49 6.92
C LYS A 10 -15.59 -2.87 6.79
N ASN A 11 -15.29 -1.87 7.63
CA ASN A 11 -13.93 -1.37 7.83
C ASN A 11 -13.25 -2.27 8.88
N HIS A 12 -12.18 -2.95 8.47
CA HIS A 12 -11.33 -3.75 9.34
C HIS A 12 -10.13 -2.89 9.75
N VAL A 13 -9.80 -2.93 11.04
CA VAL A 13 -8.62 -2.26 11.61
C VAL A 13 -7.94 -3.26 12.52
N VAL A 14 -6.63 -3.41 12.34
CA VAL A 14 -5.77 -4.27 13.17
C VAL A 14 -4.62 -3.41 13.68
N ASP A 15 -4.49 -3.32 15.00
CA ASP A 15 -3.31 -2.75 15.63
C ASP A 15 -2.18 -3.78 15.61
N PHE A 16 -0.97 -3.35 15.27
CA PHE A 16 0.22 -4.19 15.31
C PHE A 16 1.43 -3.39 15.77
N THR A 17 2.55 -4.09 15.92
CA THR A 17 3.84 -3.48 16.28
C THR A 17 4.77 -3.58 15.07
N ASP A 18 5.33 -2.45 14.64
CA ASP A 18 6.33 -2.41 13.56
C ASP A 18 7.64 -3.11 13.98
N HIS A 19 8.57 -3.29 13.05
CA HIS A 19 9.87 -3.90 13.34
C HIS A 19 10.67 -3.18 14.45
N ALA A 20 10.42 -1.89 14.67
CA ALA A 20 11.09 -1.06 15.67
C ALA A 20 10.38 -1.08 17.03
N GLY A 21 9.31 -1.85 17.19
CA GLY A 21 8.57 -1.92 18.46
C GLY A 21 7.53 -0.81 18.64
N ARG A 22 7.23 0.00 17.62
CA ARG A 22 6.25 1.10 17.72
C ARG A 22 4.85 0.66 17.30
N PRO A 23 3.80 1.31 17.85
CA PRO A 23 2.43 1.07 17.40
C PRO A 23 2.23 1.47 15.94
N ALA A 24 1.57 0.59 15.19
CA ALA A 24 1.14 0.81 13.82
C ALA A 24 -0.28 0.25 13.62
N LYS A 25 -0.96 0.70 12.56
CA LYS A 25 -2.31 0.22 12.23
C LYS A 25 -2.38 -0.27 10.80
N MET A 26 -3.15 -1.34 10.60
CA MET A 26 -3.48 -1.89 9.30
C MET A 26 -4.98 -1.77 9.10
N ALA A 27 -5.43 -1.18 7.99
CA ALA A 27 -6.84 -0.95 7.73
C ALA A 27 -7.26 -1.33 6.30
N TRP A 28 -8.36 -2.07 6.15
CA TRP A 28 -8.93 -2.41 4.84
C TRP A 28 -10.47 -2.45 4.89
N CYS A 29 -11.11 -2.33 3.73
CA CYS A 29 -12.55 -2.50 3.60
C CYS A 29 -12.85 -3.80 2.84
N ALA A 30 -13.70 -4.62 3.40
CA ALA A 30 -14.09 -5.91 2.84
C ALA A 30 -15.54 -6.25 3.18
N GLN A 31 -16.07 -7.34 2.64
CA GLN A 31 -17.35 -7.85 3.13
C GLN A 31 -17.18 -8.36 4.57
N PRO A 32 -18.21 -8.30 5.43
CA PRO A 32 -18.10 -8.70 6.84
C PRO A 32 -17.50 -10.10 7.08
N GLU A 33 -17.75 -11.04 6.17
CA GLU A 33 -17.27 -12.42 6.14
C GLU A 33 -15.81 -12.56 5.68
N GLU A 34 -15.25 -11.55 5.03
CA GLU A 34 -13.89 -11.57 4.48
C GLU A 34 -12.91 -10.99 5.51
N THR A 35 -12.20 -11.86 6.21
CA THR A 35 -11.28 -11.40 7.27
C THR A 35 -9.83 -11.29 6.84
N ILE A 36 -9.44 -11.87 5.71
CA ILE A 36 -8.07 -11.79 5.23
C ILE A 36 -7.75 -10.38 4.73
N PRO A 37 -6.67 -9.74 5.21
CA PRO A 37 -6.25 -8.44 4.70
C PRO A 37 -5.80 -8.57 3.24
N PRO A 38 -6.13 -7.61 2.35
CA PRO A 38 -5.60 -7.60 0.99
C PRO A 38 -4.08 -7.61 0.99
N LEU A 39 -3.49 -8.36 0.06
CA LEU A 39 -2.03 -8.41 -0.09
C LEU A 39 -1.49 -7.09 -0.66
N THR A 40 -2.21 -6.51 -1.63
CA THR A 40 -1.93 -5.18 -2.18
C THR A 40 -2.03 -4.14 -1.07
N SER A 41 -0.95 -3.39 -0.86
CA SER A 41 -0.80 -2.51 0.29
C SER A 41 -0.26 -1.13 -0.05
N TRP A 42 -0.54 -0.18 0.84
CA TRP A 42 -0.05 1.20 0.83
C TRP A 42 0.43 1.61 2.20
N CYS A 43 1.68 2.10 2.27
CA CYS A 43 2.28 2.55 3.51
C CYS A 43 2.19 4.07 3.63
N PHE A 44 1.47 4.52 4.66
CA PHE A 44 1.33 5.91 5.07
C PHE A 44 2.18 6.16 6.32
N TYR A 45 2.92 7.25 6.29
CA TYR A 45 3.76 7.73 7.37
C TYR A 45 3.25 9.07 7.86
N PHE A 46 2.87 9.13 9.13
CA PHE A 46 2.47 10.34 9.81
C PHE A 46 3.66 10.85 10.62
N VAL A 47 4.20 12.01 10.22
CA VAL A 47 5.48 12.51 10.77
C VAL A 47 5.33 13.72 11.67
N HIS A 48 4.14 14.32 11.77
CA HIS A 48 3.92 15.41 12.71
C HIS A 48 4.01 14.89 14.15
N PRO A 49 4.75 15.55 15.06
CA PRO A 49 4.91 15.09 16.44
C PRO A 49 3.60 14.93 17.22
N ASP A 50 2.62 15.77 16.90
CA ASP A 50 1.30 15.77 17.54
C ASP A 50 0.26 14.85 16.86
N PHE A 51 0.63 14.12 15.79
CA PHE A 51 -0.32 13.24 15.11
C PHE A 51 -0.62 11.98 15.93
N SER A 52 -1.91 11.65 16.07
CA SER A 52 -2.38 10.46 16.77
C SER A 52 -3.07 9.47 15.83
N LEU A 53 -2.53 8.26 15.72
CA LEU A 53 -3.19 7.17 14.98
C LEU A 53 -4.50 6.73 15.63
N ASP A 54 -4.64 6.86 16.94
CA ASP A 54 -5.86 6.44 17.65
C ASP A 54 -7.05 7.36 17.38
N GLU A 55 -6.79 8.62 17.03
CA GLU A 55 -7.82 9.60 16.66
C GLU A 55 -8.16 9.57 15.16
N LEU A 56 -7.39 8.83 14.36
CA LEU A 56 -7.56 8.75 12.92
C LEU A 56 -8.75 7.85 12.54
N ASP A 57 -9.78 8.43 11.93
CA ASP A 57 -10.85 7.68 11.29
C ASP A 57 -10.36 7.07 9.97
N THR A 58 -9.89 5.82 10.03
CA THR A 58 -9.34 5.08 8.87
C THR A 58 -10.37 4.84 7.76
N ARG A 59 -11.66 4.87 8.08
CA ARG A 59 -12.72 4.76 7.07
C ARG A 59 -12.83 6.07 6.30
N ARG A 60 -12.80 7.21 6.99
CA ARG A 60 -12.79 8.54 6.36
C ARG A 60 -11.52 8.77 5.56
N LEU A 61 -10.34 8.45 6.11
CA LEU A 61 -9.06 8.50 5.38
C LEU A 61 -9.17 7.83 4.00
N ARG A 62 -9.67 6.60 3.95
CA ARG A 62 -9.86 5.87 2.69
C ARG A 62 -10.89 6.53 1.78
N HIS A 63 -12.01 6.97 2.35
CA HIS A 63 -13.03 7.67 1.58
C HIS A 63 -12.49 8.96 0.97
N ASP A 64 -11.65 9.70 1.68
CA ASP A 64 -11.07 10.95 1.19
C ASP A 64 -10.13 10.67 0.02
N ILE A 65 -9.31 9.63 0.12
CA ILE A 65 -8.35 9.26 -0.91
C ILE A 65 -9.01 8.65 -2.15
N GLN A 66 -10.06 7.83 -1.98
CA GLN A 66 -10.65 7.02 -3.05
C GLN A 66 -12.08 7.45 -3.45
N GLU A 67 -12.74 8.34 -2.71
CA GLU A 67 -14.18 8.68 -2.86
C GLU A 67 -15.12 7.45 -2.90
N GLY A 68 -14.71 6.34 -2.25
CA GLY A 68 -15.41 5.06 -2.34
C GLY A 68 -15.24 4.33 -3.68
N TYR A 69 -14.52 4.92 -4.64
CA TYR A 69 -14.05 4.32 -5.89
C TYR A 69 -12.63 3.82 -5.71
N GLY A 70 -12.46 2.52 -5.50
CA GLY A 70 -11.11 1.98 -5.40
C GLY A 70 -11.06 0.49 -5.25
N ASP A 71 -9.89 -0.03 -5.59
CA ASP A 71 -9.56 -1.42 -5.37
C ASP A 71 -9.45 -1.71 -3.87
N ARG A 72 -9.72 -2.96 -3.48
CA ARG A 72 -9.65 -3.40 -2.08
C ARG A 72 -8.18 -3.46 -1.67
N MET A 73 -7.64 -2.33 -1.23
CA MET A 73 -6.27 -2.19 -0.75
C MET A 73 -6.20 -2.12 0.77
N ARG A 74 -5.09 -2.61 1.29
CA ARG A 74 -4.70 -2.51 2.69
C ARG A 74 -3.87 -1.25 2.90
N TYR A 75 -4.27 -0.42 3.87
CA TYR A 75 -3.48 0.74 4.27
C TYR A 75 -2.71 0.35 5.52
N GLU A 76 -1.42 0.59 5.52
CA GLU A 76 -0.54 0.45 6.66
C GLU A 76 -0.12 1.83 7.13
N LEU A 77 -0.37 2.12 8.39
CA LEU A 77 -0.29 3.44 8.98
C LEU A 77 0.79 3.40 10.06
N PHE A 78 1.88 4.13 9.83
CA PHE A 78 3.03 4.23 10.71
C PHE A 78 3.17 5.66 11.24
N CYS A 79 3.66 5.80 12.47
CA CYS A 79 4.02 7.09 13.04
C CYS A 79 5.54 7.18 13.21
N ILE A 80 6.15 8.20 12.60
CA ILE A 80 7.56 8.55 12.81
C ILE A 80 7.63 10.04 13.15
N PRO A 81 7.32 10.44 14.39
CA PRO A 81 7.37 11.83 14.84
C PRO A 81 8.70 12.52 14.50
N GLY A 82 8.63 13.63 13.77
CA GLY A 82 9.81 14.38 13.30
C GLY A 82 10.62 13.67 12.21
N GLY A 83 10.14 12.54 11.69
CA GLY A 83 10.81 11.75 10.67
C GLY A 83 10.94 12.48 9.35
N SER A 84 12.12 12.36 8.75
CA SER A 84 12.37 12.81 7.38
C SER A 84 11.89 11.77 6.37
N ARG A 85 11.95 12.16 5.08
CA ARG A 85 11.70 11.24 3.96
C ARG A 85 12.64 10.04 3.97
N ALA A 86 13.91 10.28 4.30
CA ALA A 86 14.92 9.23 4.42
C ALA A 86 14.62 8.27 5.57
N ASP A 87 14.13 8.79 6.71
CA ASP A 87 13.74 7.95 7.85
C ASP A 87 12.54 7.05 7.50
N CYS A 88 11.56 7.58 6.75
CA CYS A 88 10.40 6.80 6.30
C CYS A 88 10.79 5.73 5.27
N ALA A 89 11.69 6.05 4.33
CA ALA A 89 12.22 5.08 3.37
C ALA A 89 13.03 3.98 4.07
N GLN A 90 13.89 4.37 5.03
CA GLN A 90 14.67 3.41 5.81
C GLN A 90 13.76 2.48 6.64
N HIS A 91 12.74 3.05 7.29
CA HIS A 91 11.73 2.28 7.98
C HIS A 91 11.05 1.25 7.07
N TYR A 92 10.67 1.65 5.87
CA TYR A 92 10.04 0.74 4.91
C TYR A 92 10.97 -0.45 4.59
N ARG A 93 12.27 -0.20 4.38
CA ARG A 93 13.24 -1.27 4.09
C ARG A 93 13.38 -2.25 5.26
N GLU A 94 13.48 -1.73 6.48
CA GLU A 94 13.60 -2.56 7.70
C GLU A 94 12.30 -3.36 7.97
N GLU A 95 11.14 -2.76 7.70
CA GLU A 95 9.85 -3.45 7.79
C GLU A 95 9.75 -4.57 6.75
N LEU A 96 10.15 -4.30 5.50
CA LEU A 96 10.23 -5.29 4.42
C LEU A 96 11.19 -6.43 4.77
N GLU A 97 12.37 -6.13 5.33
CA GLU A 97 13.34 -7.15 5.76
C GLU A 97 12.76 -8.03 6.88
N SER A 98 12.05 -7.43 7.84
CA SER A 98 11.48 -8.16 8.99
C SER A 98 10.30 -9.07 8.61
N ARG A 99 9.44 -8.63 7.67
CA ARG A 99 8.20 -9.33 7.31
C ARG A 99 8.35 -10.19 6.07
N GLY A 100 9.25 -9.81 5.17
CA GLY A 100 9.44 -10.43 3.88
C GLY A 100 8.57 -9.83 2.77
N ASP A 101 8.85 -10.33 1.58
CA ASP A 101 8.26 -9.98 0.29
C ASP A 101 6.83 -10.51 0.14
N ASP A 102 5.93 -9.67 -0.38
CA ASP A 102 4.55 -10.07 -0.66
C ASP A 102 4.44 -11.12 -1.79
N PHE A 103 5.41 -11.23 -2.70
CA PHE A 103 5.41 -12.29 -3.71
C PHE A 103 5.66 -13.68 -3.14
N GLU A 104 6.24 -13.84 -1.94
CA GLU A 104 6.25 -15.15 -1.25
C GLU A 104 4.82 -15.65 -1.01
N GLN A 105 3.94 -14.74 -0.62
CA GLN A 105 2.53 -15.04 -0.34
C GLN A 105 1.71 -15.20 -1.63
N VAL A 106 2.09 -14.50 -2.70
CA VAL A 106 1.55 -14.78 -4.04
C VAL A 106 1.86 -16.22 -4.45
N ARG A 107 3.14 -16.63 -4.38
CA ARG A 107 3.55 -18.01 -4.69
C ARG A 107 2.86 -19.04 -3.80
N GLU A 108 2.63 -18.71 -2.53
CA GLU A 108 1.90 -19.58 -1.60
C GLU A 108 0.44 -19.77 -2.04
N ALA A 109 -0.27 -18.69 -2.37
CA ALA A 109 -1.66 -18.73 -2.82
C ALA A 109 -1.78 -19.51 -4.14
N GLU A 110 -0.93 -19.21 -5.13
CA GLU A 110 -0.92 -19.91 -6.42
C GLU A 110 -0.63 -21.41 -6.29
N ARG A 111 0.24 -21.79 -5.34
CA ARG A 111 0.47 -23.21 -5.04
C ARG A 111 -0.76 -23.85 -4.42
N ALA A 112 -1.40 -23.19 -3.45
CA ALA A 112 -2.58 -23.71 -2.78
C ALA A 112 -3.79 -23.85 -3.71
N GLU A 113 -3.92 -22.96 -4.70
CA GLU A 113 -4.93 -23.08 -5.75
C GLU A 113 -4.75 -24.37 -6.58
N LYS A 114 -3.48 -24.72 -6.88
CA LYS A 114 -3.13 -25.87 -7.73
C LYS A 114 -3.02 -27.19 -6.97
N ASP A 115 -2.85 -27.13 -5.65
CA ASP A 115 -2.59 -28.28 -4.78
C ASP A 115 -3.57 -28.29 -3.58
N PRO A 116 -4.70 -29.01 -3.70
CA PRO A 116 -5.69 -29.10 -2.63
C PRO A 116 -5.16 -29.75 -1.34
N GLU A 117 -4.18 -30.65 -1.44
CA GLU A 117 -3.56 -31.26 -0.26
C GLU A 117 -2.74 -30.21 0.51
N TYR A 118 -1.97 -29.40 -0.22
CA TYR A 118 -1.27 -28.26 0.37
C TYR A 118 -2.24 -27.26 1.02
N ALA A 119 -3.32 -26.90 0.34
CA ALA A 119 -4.33 -25.98 0.87
C ALA A 119 -4.94 -26.49 2.19
N ALA A 120 -5.22 -27.79 2.28
CA ALA A 120 -5.81 -28.41 3.47
C ALA A 120 -4.89 -28.40 4.70
N VAL A 121 -3.56 -28.47 4.51
CA VAL A 121 -2.59 -28.55 5.61
C VAL A 121 -1.95 -27.21 5.99
N ARG A 122 -2.16 -26.16 5.18
CA ARG A 122 -1.47 -24.86 5.32
C ARG A 122 -1.75 -24.15 6.65
N GLY A 123 -2.95 -24.30 7.21
CA GLY A 123 -3.38 -23.73 8.49
C GLY A 123 -3.36 -22.20 8.56
N SER A 124 -3.82 -21.60 9.66
CA SER A 124 -3.62 -20.16 9.90
C SER A 124 -2.21 -19.91 10.42
N ARG A 125 -1.41 -19.10 9.72
CA ARG A 125 -0.03 -18.79 10.13
C ARG A 125 0.08 -17.55 10.99
N GLY A 126 -0.94 -16.69 11.00
CA GLY A 126 -0.97 -15.47 11.81
C GLY A 126 0.15 -14.48 11.48
N LYS A 127 0.82 -14.63 10.33
CA LYS A 127 1.89 -13.72 9.91
C LYS A 127 1.25 -12.46 9.33
N LEU A 128 1.85 -11.30 9.60
CA LEU A 128 1.49 -10.09 8.87
C LEU A 128 1.76 -10.33 7.37
N PRO A 129 0.97 -9.72 6.47
CA PRO A 129 1.26 -9.82 5.05
C PRO A 129 2.64 -9.20 4.74
N GLY A 130 3.30 -9.61 3.68
CA GLY A 130 4.54 -9.00 3.20
C GLY A 130 4.32 -7.58 2.69
N LEU A 131 5.43 -6.89 2.43
CA LEU A 131 5.46 -5.61 1.74
C LEU A 131 5.98 -5.77 0.30
N PRO A 132 5.64 -4.84 -0.61
CA PRO A 132 6.16 -4.85 -1.97
C PRO A 132 7.70 -4.75 -2.00
N ALA A 133 8.36 -5.84 -2.38
CA ALA A 133 9.82 -5.89 -2.48
C ALA A 133 10.36 -5.20 -3.74
N SER A 134 9.52 -5.03 -4.75
CA SER A 134 9.82 -4.23 -5.93
C SER A 134 8.52 -3.97 -6.70
N GLN A 135 8.29 -2.71 -7.03
CA GLN A 135 7.26 -2.27 -7.95
C GLN A 135 7.87 -1.74 -9.26
N ARG A 136 9.10 -2.18 -9.58
CA ARG A 136 9.70 -1.92 -10.90
C ARG A 136 8.75 -2.45 -11.98
N TYR A 137 8.41 -1.59 -12.94
CA TYR A 137 7.68 -1.99 -14.15
C TYR A 137 8.32 -1.32 -15.36
N PRO A 138 8.59 -2.06 -16.46
CA PRO A 138 9.15 -1.48 -17.67
C PRO A 138 8.28 -0.31 -18.18
N GLY A 139 8.79 0.92 -18.04
CA GLY A 139 8.19 2.12 -18.62
C GLY A 139 7.30 2.98 -17.73
N ASN A 140 7.19 2.73 -16.40
CA ASN A 140 6.31 3.56 -15.56
C ASN A 140 6.85 3.92 -14.16
N MET A 141 7.42 2.95 -13.41
CA MET A 141 8.09 3.25 -12.13
C MET A 141 9.61 3.20 -12.32
N SER A 142 10.26 4.35 -12.18
CA SER A 142 11.74 4.46 -12.19
C SER A 142 12.38 4.01 -10.87
N TYR A 143 11.58 3.70 -9.86
CA TYR A 143 11.99 3.33 -8.51
C TYR A 143 11.40 1.98 -8.11
N HIS A 144 12.01 1.27 -7.17
CA HIS A 144 11.49 0.02 -6.65
C HIS A 144 10.34 0.23 -5.67
N HIS A 145 10.33 1.36 -4.95
CA HIS A 145 9.43 1.56 -3.82
C HIS A 145 8.86 2.98 -3.80
N PHE A 146 7.71 3.11 -3.14
CA PHE A 146 7.19 4.40 -2.73
C PHE A 146 6.51 4.33 -1.37
N VAL A 147 6.44 5.46 -0.68
CA VAL A 147 5.66 5.65 0.55
C VAL A 147 4.92 6.98 0.51
N CYS A 148 3.82 7.08 1.26
CA CYS A 148 3.02 8.30 1.38
C CYS A 148 3.33 8.98 2.72
N ILE A 149 3.73 10.24 2.74
CA ILE A 149 4.12 10.97 3.95
C ILE A 149 3.17 12.14 4.19
N TYR A 150 2.47 12.11 5.32
CA TYR A 150 1.58 13.15 5.78
C TYR A 150 2.20 13.94 6.93
N LYS A 151 2.14 15.29 6.83
CA LYS A 151 2.94 16.20 7.67
C LYS A 151 2.13 17.07 8.62
N ASP A 152 0.81 17.10 8.50
CA ASP A 152 -0.02 17.91 9.38
C ASP A 152 -0.32 17.18 10.69
N PRO A 153 -0.64 17.91 11.78
CA PRO A 153 -0.97 17.33 13.08
C PRO A 153 -2.23 16.46 13.09
N THR A 154 -3.15 16.68 12.15
CA THR A 154 -4.46 16.03 12.14
C THR A 154 -4.92 15.79 10.72
N TRP A 155 -5.57 14.66 10.46
CA TRP A 155 -6.25 14.42 9.19
C TRP A 155 -7.54 15.26 9.11
N ASN A 156 -7.43 16.48 8.58
CA ASN A 156 -8.55 17.43 8.53
C ASN A 156 -9.46 17.17 7.31
N HIS A 157 -10.38 16.22 7.47
CA HIS A 157 -11.39 15.87 6.47
C HIS A 157 -12.15 17.08 5.88
N ASP A 158 -12.36 18.15 6.65
CA ASP A 158 -13.14 19.30 6.18
C ASP A 158 -12.30 20.28 5.33
N SER A 159 -10.98 20.08 5.24
CA SER A 159 -10.06 20.90 4.43
C SER A 159 -10.00 20.41 2.99
N ASP A 160 -10.14 21.30 2.02
CA ASP A 160 -10.00 20.97 0.59
C ASP A 160 -8.53 21.02 0.11
N GLU A 161 -7.62 21.50 0.97
CA GLU A 161 -6.20 21.70 0.68
C GLU A 161 -5.30 20.68 1.41
N MET A 162 -5.73 19.43 1.51
CA MET A 162 -4.90 18.37 2.09
C MET A 162 -3.86 17.89 1.08
N GLU A 163 -2.58 18.04 1.42
CA GLU A 163 -1.47 17.57 0.60
C GLU A 163 -0.77 16.36 1.24
N ILE A 164 -0.24 15.48 0.39
CA ILE A 164 0.59 14.35 0.82
C ILE A 164 1.82 14.26 -0.08
N ASP A 165 2.96 13.98 0.53
CA ASP A 165 4.21 13.75 -0.21
C ASP A 165 4.28 12.27 -0.56
N VAL A 166 4.28 11.96 -1.86
CA VAL A 166 4.63 10.63 -2.36
C VAL A 166 6.13 10.60 -2.58
N VAL A 167 6.81 9.70 -1.87
CA VAL A 167 8.26 9.57 -1.91
C VAL A 167 8.62 8.26 -2.60
N GLU A 168 9.22 8.37 -3.78
CA GLU A 168 9.75 7.25 -4.55
C GLU A 168 11.25 7.10 -4.25
N PHE A 169 11.73 5.88 -4.02
CA PHE A 169 13.11 5.63 -3.62
C PHE A 169 13.62 4.27 -4.09
N ASP A 170 14.94 4.12 -4.07
CA ASP A 170 15.70 3.01 -4.64
C ASP A 170 15.50 2.91 -6.15
N PRO A 171 16.28 3.70 -6.94
CA PRO A 171 16.25 3.68 -8.39
C PRO A 171 16.27 2.26 -8.96
N ALA A 172 15.34 1.98 -9.86
CA ALA A 172 15.13 0.65 -10.41
C ALA A 172 15.97 0.36 -11.65
N LEU A 173 16.53 1.39 -12.30
CA LEU A 173 17.52 1.22 -13.36
C LEU A 173 18.92 1.15 -12.76
N THR A 174 19.66 0.13 -13.15
CA THR A 174 21.08 -0.05 -12.85
C THR A 174 21.92 0.29 -14.08
N ASP A 175 23.23 0.49 -13.90
CA ASP A 175 24.16 0.72 -15.01
C ASP A 175 24.13 -0.43 -16.06
N GLU A 176 23.74 -1.64 -15.64
CA GLU A 176 23.61 -2.83 -16.49
C GLU A 176 22.32 -2.83 -17.35
N ASP A 177 21.33 -1.99 -17.01
CA ASP A 177 20.11 -1.83 -17.79
C ASP A 177 20.29 -0.93 -19.02
N TYR A 178 21.46 -0.30 -19.19
CA TYR A 178 21.79 0.57 -20.31
C TYR A 178 22.59 -0.16 -21.40
N GLU A 179 22.18 -0.01 -22.66
CA GLU A 179 22.90 -0.58 -23.79
C GLU A 179 24.23 0.17 -24.06
N PRO A 180 25.27 -0.49 -24.63
CA PRO A 180 26.54 0.17 -24.94
C PRO A 180 26.36 1.40 -25.84
N GLY A 181 26.68 2.58 -25.31
CA GLY A 181 26.54 3.87 -26.00
C GLY A 181 25.31 4.68 -25.60
N GLU A 182 24.42 4.11 -24.78
CA GLU A 182 23.37 4.87 -24.13
C GLU A 182 23.94 5.81 -23.06
N ARG A 183 23.31 6.97 -22.95
CA ARG A 183 23.70 7.96 -21.96
C ARG A 183 23.11 7.55 -20.61
N ILE A 184 23.97 7.19 -19.67
CA ILE A 184 23.58 6.97 -18.28
C ILE A 184 23.17 8.33 -17.70
N TYR A 185 21.92 8.42 -17.22
CA TYR A 185 21.45 9.58 -16.47
C TYR A 185 21.46 9.21 -14.99
N PRO A 186 22.29 9.85 -14.16
CA PRO A 186 22.25 9.64 -12.72
C PRO A 186 20.84 9.90 -12.22
N GLN A 187 20.21 8.89 -11.61
CA GLN A 187 18.91 9.04 -10.97
C GLN A 187 19.13 9.54 -9.54
N ASP A 188 18.29 10.47 -9.10
CA ASP A 188 18.25 10.86 -7.69
C ASP A 188 17.92 9.61 -6.86
N PRO A 189 18.61 9.30 -5.75
CA PRO A 189 18.25 8.15 -4.92
C PRO A 189 16.81 8.23 -4.37
N MET A 190 16.20 9.42 -4.33
CA MET A 190 14.85 9.61 -3.82
C MET A 190 14.16 10.84 -4.43
N VAL A 191 13.00 10.62 -5.05
CA VAL A 191 12.16 11.69 -5.60
C VAL A 191 10.93 11.91 -4.73
N THR A 192 10.45 13.15 -4.70
CA THR A 192 9.21 13.48 -3.98
C THR A 192 8.26 14.23 -4.91
N THR A 193 7.06 13.69 -5.03
CA THR A 193 5.94 14.29 -5.74
C THR A 193 4.89 14.69 -4.72
N ARG A 194 4.49 15.95 -4.69
CA ARG A 194 3.39 16.41 -3.85
C ARG A 194 2.08 16.31 -4.59
N VAL A 195 1.08 15.69 -3.96
CA VAL A 195 -0.24 15.44 -4.55
C VAL A 195 -1.35 15.80 -3.57
N SER A 196 -2.57 16.00 -4.09
CA SER A 196 -3.76 16.12 -3.23
C SER A 196 -4.02 14.79 -2.53
N ALA A 197 -4.18 14.82 -1.20
CA ALA A 197 -4.54 13.64 -0.43
C ALA A 197 -6.01 13.22 -0.70
N LYS A 198 -6.86 14.18 -1.09
CA LYS A 198 -8.25 13.95 -1.46
C LYS A 198 -8.40 13.66 -2.95
N TYR A 199 -9.29 12.72 -3.27
CA TYR A 199 -9.72 12.42 -4.63
C TYR A 199 -10.29 13.66 -5.34
N ARG A 200 -9.88 13.89 -6.59
CA ARG A 200 -10.35 15.01 -7.43
C ARG A 200 -10.90 14.48 -8.74
N LYS A 201 -12.20 14.72 -8.98
CA LYS A 201 -12.91 14.19 -10.15
C LYS A 201 -12.54 14.89 -11.47
N GLU A 202 -12.06 16.14 -11.42
CA GLU A 202 -12.03 17.04 -12.59
C GLU A 202 -10.63 17.48 -13.07
N ASP A 203 -9.55 17.31 -12.30
CA ASP A 203 -8.20 17.79 -12.67
C ASP A 203 -7.16 16.66 -12.70
N GLN A 204 -7.04 15.98 -13.85
CA GLN A 204 -5.94 15.03 -14.13
C GLN A 204 -4.80 15.67 -14.94
N THR A 205 -4.59 16.98 -14.81
CA THR A 205 -3.38 17.63 -15.33
C THR A 205 -2.22 17.39 -14.36
N SER A 206 -0.98 17.42 -14.84
CA SER A 206 0.23 17.11 -14.04
C SER A 206 0.44 18.01 -12.81
N GLU A 207 -0.28 19.14 -12.71
CA GLU A 207 -0.18 20.10 -11.60
C GLU A 207 -1.33 19.95 -10.57
N GLY A 208 -2.31 19.06 -10.81
CA GLY A 208 -3.52 18.92 -9.98
C GLY A 208 -3.86 17.50 -9.53
N GLN A 209 -2.97 16.53 -9.79
CA GLN A 209 -3.19 15.10 -9.56
C GLN A 209 -3.44 14.77 -8.08
N ASP A 210 -4.47 13.95 -7.81
CA ASP A 210 -4.69 13.36 -6.49
C ASP A 210 -3.90 12.06 -6.29
N LEU A 211 -3.76 11.63 -5.03
CA LEU A 211 -2.99 10.46 -4.65
C LEU A 211 -3.47 9.19 -5.35
N TRP A 212 -4.78 9.02 -5.52
CA TRP A 212 -5.34 7.84 -6.17
C TRP A 212 -5.09 7.85 -7.68
N GLY A 213 -5.22 9.01 -8.33
CA GLY A 213 -4.82 9.20 -9.72
C GLY A 213 -3.32 8.99 -9.93
N TRP A 214 -2.47 9.45 -9.02
CA TRP A 214 -1.02 9.17 -9.02
C TRP A 214 -0.75 7.68 -8.99
N PHE A 215 -1.40 6.96 -8.08
CA PHE A 215 -1.24 5.53 -7.96
C PHE A 215 -1.59 4.74 -9.21
N LEU A 216 -2.78 5.02 -9.77
CA LEU A 216 -3.28 4.29 -10.92
C LEU A 216 -2.35 4.48 -12.12
N ASN A 217 -1.74 5.67 -12.22
CA ASN A 217 -0.79 5.99 -13.26
C ASN A 217 0.59 5.40 -13.02
N SER A 218 1.06 5.25 -11.77
CA SER A 218 2.45 4.84 -11.49
C SER A 218 2.62 3.36 -11.12
N ARG A 219 1.57 2.68 -10.64
CA ARG A 219 1.68 1.30 -10.11
C ARG A 219 2.18 0.31 -11.15
N SER A 220 3.00 -0.65 -10.70
CA SER A 220 3.35 -1.82 -11.51
C SER A 220 2.13 -2.74 -11.70
N PRO A 221 1.67 -2.99 -12.94
CA PRO A 221 0.62 -3.96 -13.21
C PRO A 221 0.99 -5.37 -12.74
N ASP A 222 2.27 -5.76 -12.88
CA ASP A 222 2.73 -7.11 -12.52
C ASP A 222 2.61 -7.36 -11.01
N TRP A 223 3.02 -6.39 -10.19
CA TRP A 223 2.81 -6.45 -8.75
C TRP A 223 1.32 -6.35 -8.39
N TYR A 224 0.62 -5.38 -8.96
CA TYR A 224 -0.76 -5.07 -8.61
C TYR A 224 -1.71 -6.24 -8.92
N HIS A 225 -1.65 -6.79 -10.15
CA HIS A 225 -2.53 -7.89 -10.55
C HIS A 225 -2.21 -9.18 -9.79
N SER A 226 -0.93 -9.49 -9.57
CA SER A 226 -0.52 -10.70 -8.85
C SER A 226 -1.00 -10.68 -7.40
N THR A 227 -0.84 -9.55 -6.70
CA THR A 227 -1.27 -9.42 -5.30
C THR A 227 -2.79 -9.42 -5.14
N VAL A 228 -3.53 -8.80 -6.08
CA VAL A 228 -5.00 -8.86 -6.11
C VAL A 228 -5.50 -10.28 -6.39
N SER A 229 -4.88 -10.97 -7.36
CA SER A 229 -5.21 -12.35 -7.70
C SER A 229 -4.99 -13.29 -6.51
N ALA A 230 -3.80 -13.21 -5.89
CA ALA A 230 -3.47 -14.00 -4.70
C ALA A 230 -4.46 -13.75 -3.55
N THR A 231 -4.86 -12.49 -3.33
CA THR A 231 -5.87 -12.16 -2.31
C THR A 231 -7.21 -12.82 -2.60
N SER A 232 -7.62 -12.86 -3.87
CA SER A 232 -8.87 -13.48 -4.29
C SER A 232 -8.82 -15.00 -4.11
N ILE A 233 -7.72 -15.65 -4.53
CA ILE A 233 -7.46 -17.07 -4.32
C ILE A 233 -7.54 -17.42 -2.83
N ALA A 234 -6.81 -16.69 -1.98
CA ALA A 234 -6.79 -16.95 -0.55
C ALA A 234 -8.18 -16.81 0.08
N ARG A 235 -8.99 -15.85 -0.38
CA ARG A 235 -10.40 -15.71 0.04
C ARG A 235 -11.26 -16.90 -0.38
N GLU A 236 -11.13 -17.37 -1.61
CA GLU A 236 -11.87 -18.53 -2.12
C GLU A 236 -11.50 -19.82 -1.38
N LEU A 237 -10.23 -19.95 -0.98
CA LEU A 237 -9.74 -21.03 -0.13
C LEU A 237 -10.11 -20.86 1.35
N GLY A 238 -10.84 -19.80 1.72
CA GLY A 238 -11.32 -19.57 3.08
C GLY A 238 -10.21 -19.18 4.06
N TRP A 239 -9.10 -18.61 3.60
CA TRP A 239 -8.01 -18.17 4.47
C TRP A 239 -8.47 -16.99 5.33
N ALA A 240 -8.09 -17.02 6.61
CA ALA A 240 -8.34 -15.92 7.54
C ALA A 240 -7.11 -15.04 7.79
N SER A 241 -5.91 -15.53 7.47
CA SER A 241 -4.63 -14.82 7.55
C SER A 241 -3.70 -15.26 6.42
N TRP A 242 -2.68 -14.45 6.16
CA TRP A 242 -1.50 -14.89 5.44
C TRP A 242 -0.54 -15.66 6.36
#